data_AF-A0A415H0Q4-F1
#
_entry.id   AF-A0A415H0Q4-F1
#
_cell.length_a   1.000
_cell.length_b   1.000
_cell.length_c   1.000
_cell.angle_alpha   90.00
_cell.angle_beta   90.00
_cell.angle_gamma   90.00
#
_symmetry.space_group_name_H-M   'P 1'
#
loop_
_entity.id
_entity.type
_entity.pdbx_description
1 polymer ?
#
loop_
_entity_poly.entity_id
_entity_poly.type
_entity_poly.pdbx_seq_one_letter_code
_entity_poly.pdbx_strand_id
1 'polypeptide(L)'
;MPDIRQKIITIDAQAFFNFCPKKPGEEKERFKIYLENYSLRRYVVKQEDEREDCALFYQFCKEIESAWYDKEKQLFKLTDKTLYDKLVIVDFGKIFQPLDKENAGAWKIENQKALLDDSKDLIENGFDMYFEGVENPIHMVAFDKSGSMSRNSRISFIDEDFYEGLNTRLNLGMDFSKIPVIESKYYAYRGYIFLLLKELNIQSL
;
A
#
# COMPACT_ATOMS: atom_id res chain seq x y z
N MET A 1 19.24 -11.08 11.79
CA MET A 1 18.76 -11.43 10.43
C MET A 1 19.72 -10.84 9.43
N PRO A 2 19.97 -11.46 8.26
CA PRO A 2 20.73 -10.81 7.20
C PRO A 2 20.01 -9.52 6.79
N ASP A 3 20.77 -8.44 6.56
CA ASP A 3 20.27 -7.13 6.15
C ASP A 3 19.85 -7.20 4.66
N ILE A 4 18.67 -7.80 4.41
CA ILE A 4 18.11 -7.95 3.07
C ILE A 4 17.17 -6.77 2.83
N ARG A 5 17.65 -5.77 2.08
CA ARG A 5 16.83 -4.63 1.67
C ARG A 5 15.69 -5.11 0.78
N GLN A 6 14.47 -4.85 1.23
CA GLN A 6 13.26 -5.23 0.49
C GLN A 6 13.00 -4.23 -0.63
N LYS A 7 12.75 -4.75 -1.84
CA LYS A 7 12.28 -3.99 -2.99
C LYS A 7 10.78 -3.81 -2.91
N ILE A 8 10.35 -2.56 -2.93
CA ILE A 8 8.94 -2.18 -2.95
C ILE A 8 8.64 -1.22 -4.11
N ILE A 9 7.45 -1.32 -4.68
CA ILE A 9 7.02 -0.48 -5.79
C ILE A 9 6.40 0.80 -5.23
N THR A 10 6.79 1.95 -5.77
CA THR A 10 6.10 3.23 -5.55
C THR A 10 5.44 3.72 -6.84
N ILE A 11 4.13 3.94 -6.80
CA ILE A 11 3.29 4.42 -7.90
C ILE A 11 3.03 5.93 -7.74
N ASP A 12 3.11 6.70 -8.83
CA ASP A 12 2.55 8.06 -8.88
C ASP A 12 1.04 7.99 -9.16
N ALA A 13 0.21 8.47 -8.23
CA ALA A 13 -1.24 8.41 -8.38
C ALA A 13 -1.74 9.22 -9.59
N GLN A 14 -1.16 10.38 -9.86
CA GLN A 14 -1.60 11.24 -10.95
C GLN A 14 -1.25 10.60 -12.31
N ALA A 15 -0.05 10.06 -12.45
CA ALA A 15 0.32 9.30 -13.64
C ALA A 15 -0.54 8.03 -13.76
N PHE A 16 -0.81 7.36 -12.64
CA PHE A 16 -1.66 6.18 -12.64
C PHE A 16 -3.07 6.48 -13.18
N PHE A 17 -3.74 7.53 -12.71
CA PHE A 17 -5.06 7.92 -13.22
C PHE A 17 -5.03 8.35 -14.69
N ASN A 18 -3.96 9.03 -15.12
CA ASN A 18 -3.82 9.49 -16.50
C ASN A 18 -3.54 8.35 -17.50
N PHE A 19 -2.73 7.37 -17.12
CA PHE A 19 -2.30 6.29 -18.01
C PHE A 19 -3.10 5.00 -17.86
N CYS A 20 -3.76 4.81 -16.72
CA CYS A 20 -4.66 3.70 -16.44
C CYS A 20 -6.08 4.18 -16.07
N PRO A 21 -6.71 5.07 -16.86
CA PRO A 21 -8.07 5.52 -16.54
C PRO A 21 -9.05 4.35 -16.69
N LYS A 22 -10.13 4.38 -15.90
CA LYS A 22 -11.27 3.49 -16.14
C LYS A 22 -11.90 3.85 -17.48
N LYS A 23 -12.36 2.86 -18.24
CA LYS A 23 -13.05 3.14 -19.50
C LYS A 23 -14.44 3.72 -19.24
N PRO A 24 -15.00 4.52 -20.17
CA PRO A 24 -16.38 4.98 -20.06
C PRO A 24 -17.34 3.79 -19.88
N GLY A 25 -18.15 3.83 -18.81
CA GLY A 25 -19.09 2.75 -18.46
C GLY A 25 -18.54 1.70 -17.48
N GLU A 26 -17.23 1.72 -17.18
CA GLU A 26 -16.56 0.85 -16.19
C GLU A 26 -16.34 1.57 -14.86
N GLU A 27 -17.13 2.59 -14.52
CA GLU A 27 -16.94 3.40 -13.29
C GLU A 27 -16.96 2.55 -12.01
N LYS A 28 -17.69 1.43 -12.03
CA LYS A 28 -17.77 0.46 -10.94
C LYS A 28 -16.64 -0.57 -10.93
N GLU A 29 -15.86 -0.66 -12.00
CA GLU A 29 -14.69 -1.54 -12.05
C GLU A 29 -13.53 -0.94 -11.25
N ARG A 30 -12.62 -1.79 -10.81
CA ARG A 30 -11.39 -1.37 -10.13
C ARG A 30 -10.40 -0.81 -11.15
N PHE A 31 -9.50 0.07 -10.70
CA PHE A 31 -8.35 0.46 -11.51
C PHE A 31 -7.46 -0.76 -11.77
N LYS A 32 -6.81 -0.79 -12.94
CA LYS A 32 -5.97 -1.92 -13.39
C LYS A 32 -4.61 -1.40 -13.84
N ILE A 33 -3.53 -2.04 -13.42
CA ILE A 33 -2.17 -1.75 -13.90
C ILE A 33 -1.51 -3.01 -14.45
N TYR A 34 -1.01 -2.90 -15.67
CA TYR A 34 -0.31 -3.99 -16.37
C TYR A 34 1.19 -3.73 -16.37
N LEU A 35 1.91 -4.37 -15.45
CA LEU A 35 3.35 -4.14 -15.27
C LEU A 35 4.21 -4.78 -16.36
N GLU A 36 3.65 -5.69 -17.16
CA GLU A 36 4.27 -6.23 -18.39
C GLU A 36 4.56 -5.11 -19.41
N ASN A 37 3.73 -4.07 -19.44
CA ASN A 37 3.94 -2.94 -20.33
C ASN A 37 5.06 -2.04 -19.79
N TYR A 38 6.26 -2.22 -20.34
CA TYR A 38 7.45 -1.47 -19.94
C TYR A 38 7.25 0.06 -19.95
N SER A 39 6.56 0.59 -20.98
CA SER A 39 6.30 2.02 -21.10
C SER A 39 5.37 2.50 -20.00
N LEU A 40 4.28 1.78 -19.74
CA LEU A 40 3.33 2.09 -18.67
C LEU A 40 4.03 2.07 -17.30
N ARG A 41 4.77 1.00 -17.02
CA ARG A 41 5.55 0.85 -15.78
C ARG A 41 6.48 2.04 -15.58
N ARG A 42 7.19 2.49 -16.62
CA ARG A 42 8.13 3.61 -16.52
C ARG A 42 7.46 4.96 -16.19
N TYR A 43 6.23 5.18 -16.64
CA TYR A 43 5.50 6.43 -16.34
C TYR A 43 4.80 6.40 -14.99
N VAL A 44 4.26 5.23 -14.62
CA VAL A 44 3.43 5.08 -13.42
C VAL A 44 4.27 4.74 -12.18
N VAL A 45 5.31 3.92 -12.32
CA VAL A 45 6.20 3.55 -11.21
C VAL A 45 7.29 4.62 -11.07
N LYS A 46 7.24 5.38 -9.98
CA LYS A 46 8.28 6.39 -9.66
C LYS A 46 9.60 5.75 -9.30
N GLN A 47 9.53 4.69 -8.50
CA GLN A 47 10.70 4.12 -7.86
C GLN A 47 10.45 2.68 -7.42
N GLU A 48 11.49 1.87 -7.56
CA GLU A 48 11.66 0.61 -6.85
C GLU A 48 12.66 0.87 -5.74
N ASP A 49 12.14 1.13 -4.54
CA ASP A 49 12.93 1.54 -3.39
C ASP A 49 13.46 0.28 -2.69
N GLU A 50 14.78 0.23 -2.46
CA GLU A 50 15.39 -0.70 -1.52
C GLU A 50 15.36 -0.05 -0.14
N ARG A 51 14.43 -0.48 0.71
CA ARG A 51 14.27 0.10 2.04
C ARG A 51 14.94 -0.74 3.12
N GLU A 52 15.53 -0.05 4.10
CA GLU A 52 16.00 -0.67 5.35
C GLU A 52 14.82 -1.28 6.12
N ASP A 53 15.09 -2.40 6.79
CA ASP A 53 14.09 -3.13 7.58
C ASP A 53 13.44 -2.22 8.64
N CYS A 54 12.15 -1.94 8.46
CA CYS A 54 11.31 -1.33 9.48
C CYS A 54 10.43 -2.39 10.15
N ALA A 55 9.95 -2.10 11.37
CA ALA A 55 9.13 -3.05 12.13
C ALA A 55 7.87 -3.51 11.37
N LEU A 56 7.33 -2.65 10.50
CA LEU A 56 6.21 -3.00 9.62
C LEU A 56 6.58 -4.10 8.63
N PHE A 57 7.72 -3.99 7.96
CA PHE A 57 8.16 -5.01 6.99
C PHE A 57 8.45 -6.34 7.67
N TYR A 58 9.02 -6.31 8.87
CA TYR A 58 9.20 -7.53 9.65
C TYR A 58 7.87 -8.25 9.92
N GLN A 59 6.84 -7.52 10.35
CA GLN A 59 5.51 -8.11 10.57
C GLN A 59 4.91 -8.67 9.28
N PHE A 60 5.14 -8.01 8.15
CA PHE A 60 4.73 -8.51 6.83
C PHE A 60 5.41 -9.82 6.48
N CYS A 61 6.74 -9.84 6.56
CA CYS A 61 7.52 -11.05 6.28
C CYS A 61 7.11 -12.21 7.19
N LYS A 62 6.76 -11.95 8.47
CA LYS A 62 6.25 -12.99 9.38
C LYS A 62 4.88 -13.52 9.02
N GLU A 63 3.99 -12.67 8.51
CA GLU A 63 2.70 -13.16 8.00
C GLU A 63 2.88 -13.98 6.72
N ILE A 64 3.72 -13.51 5.79
CA ILE A 64 4.05 -14.25 4.56
C ILE A 64 4.69 -15.60 4.90
N GLU A 65 5.64 -15.63 5.84
CA GLU A 65 6.27 -16.86 6.32
C GLU A 65 5.25 -17.83 6.92
N SER A 66 4.29 -17.32 7.70
CA SER A 66 3.21 -18.12 8.29
C SER A 66 2.32 -18.74 7.20
N ALA A 67 1.85 -17.91 6.25
CA ALA A 67 1.02 -18.36 5.14
C ALA A 67 1.75 -19.36 4.22
N TRP A 68 3.05 -19.15 3.99
CA TRP A 68 3.90 -20.06 3.24
C TRP A 68 4.04 -21.41 3.95
N TYR A 69 4.35 -21.39 5.26
CA TYR A 69 4.49 -22.61 6.03
C TYR A 69 3.18 -23.42 6.05
N ASP A 70 2.04 -22.75 6.12
CA ASP A 70 0.74 -23.42 6.10
C ASP A 70 0.48 -24.13 4.77
N LYS A 71 0.87 -23.54 3.64
CA LYS A 71 0.70 -24.10 2.29
C LYS A 71 1.75 -25.15 1.93
N GLU A 72 3.03 -24.79 2.04
CA GLU A 72 4.14 -25.57 1.49
C GLU A 72 4.79 -26.53 2.50
N LYS A 73 4.49 -26.37 3.81
CA LYS A 73 5.10 -27.15 4.90
C LYS A 73 6.63 -27.16 4.88
N GLN A 74 7.25 -26.11 4.34
CA GLN A 74 8.69 -25.95 4.17
C GLN A 74 9.20 -24.63 4.77
N LEU A 75 10.51 -24.56 5.00
CA LEU A 75 11.18 -23.36 5.48
C LEU A 75 11.06 -22.23 4.45
N PHE A 76 10.49 -21.11 4.88
CA PHE A 76 10.40 -19.90 4.06
C PHE A 76 11.79 -19.27 3.90
N LYS A 77 12.14 -18.90 2.66
CA LYS A 77 13.36 -18.16 2.38
C LYS A 77 13.02 -16.71 2.04
N LEU A 78 13.40 -15.80 2.93
CA LEU A 78 13.30 -14.36 2.69
C LEU A 78 14.22 -13.97 1.52
N THR A 79 13.69 -13.20 0.57
CA THR A 79 14.44 -12.64 -0.57
C THR A 79 14.23 -11.12 -0.62
N ASP A 80 15.01 -10.43 -1.45
CA ASP A 80 14.84 -8.98 -1.67
C ASP A 80 13.51 -8.63 -2.35
N LYS A 81 12.84 -9.59 -2.99
CA LYS A 81 11.57 -9.42 -3.68
C LYS A 81 10.35 -9.93 -2.91
N THR A 82 10.52 -10.34 -1.65
CA THR A 82 9.41 -10.91 -0.87
C THR A 82 8.22 -9.97 -0.72
N LEU A 83 8.46 -8.65 -0.67
CA LEU A 83 7.39 -7.64 -0.58
C LEU A 83 7.00 -7.03 -1.94
N TYR A 84 7.72 -7.33 -3.03
CA TYR A 84 7.62 -6.61 -4.30
C TYR A 84 6.21 -6.67 -4.91
N ASP A 85 5.54 -7.80 -4.76
CA ASP A 85 4.20 -8.09 -5.29
C ASP A 85 3.11 -8.04 -4.20
N LYS A 86 3.44 -7.65 -2.96
CA LYS A 86 2.54 -7.70 -1.80
C LYS A 86 2.38 -6.37 -1.08
N LEU A 87 3.30 -5.43 -1.31
CA LEU A 87 3.28 -4.10 -0.70
C LEU A 87 3.67 -3.05 -1.73
N VAL A 88 2.76 -2.10 -1.96
CA VAL A 88 2.94 -0.98 -2.88
C VAL A 88 2.68 0.32 -2.15
N ILE A 89 3.47 1.34 -2.48
CA ILE A 89 3.23 2.70 -1.99
C ILE A 89 2.61 3.50 -3.14
N VAL A 90 1.47 4.13 -2.92
CA VAL A 90 0.88 5.08 -3.85
C VAL A 90 1.18 6.49 -3.34
N ASP A 91 1.84 7.29 -4.18
CA ASP A 91 2.21 8.68 -3.92
C ASP A 91 1.23 9.62 -4.62
N PHE A 92 0.33 10.22 -3.84
CA PHE A 92 -0.66 11.18 -4.29
C PHE A 92 -0.09 12.60 -4.46
N GLY A 93 1.17 12.83 -4.07
CA GLY A 93 1.88 14.09 -4.27
C GLY A 93 1.09 15.30 -3.75
N LYS A 94 0.52 16.09 -4.68
CA LYS A 94 -0.22 17.32 -4.38
C LYS A 94 -1.73 17.23 -4.67
N ILE A 95 -2.27 16.05 -4.96
CA ILE A 95 -3.70 15.88 -5.31
C ILE A 95 -4.62 16.45 -4.21
N PHE A 96 -4.27 16.20 -2.95
CA PHE A 96 -5.05 16.68 -1.79
C PHE A 96 -4.79 18.14 -1.39
N GLN A 97 -3.88 18.84 -2.06
CA GLN A 97 -3.61 20.24 -1.73
C GLN A 97 -4.77 21.13 -2.19
N PRO A 98 -5.27 22.06 -1.35
CA PRO A 98 -6.32 22.97 -1.74
C PRO A 98 -5.91 23.78 -2.98
N LEU A 99 -6.80 23.84 -3.97
CA LEU A 99 -6.61 24.73 -5.11
C LEU A 99 -7.17 26.10 -4.77
N ASP A 100 -6.43 27.14 -5.14
CA ASP A 100 -6.95 28.51 -5.17
C ASP A 100 -7.96 28.63 -6.32
N LYS A 101 -9.24 28.44 -5.99
CA LYS A 101 -10.33 28.40 -6.97
C LYS A 101 -10.63 29.75 -7.59
N GLU A 102 -10.24 30.86 -6.96
CA GLU A 102 -10.49 32.21 -7.47
C GLU A 102 -9.56 32.54 -8.64
N ASN A 103 -8.35 31.98 -8.63
CA ASN A 103 -7.32 32.19 -9.65
C ASN A 103 -7.13 30.99 -10.60
N ALA A 104 -7.82 29.87 -10.36
CA ALA A 104 -7.73 28.68 -11.20
C ALA A 104 -8.74 28.69 -12.35
N GLY A 105 -8.28 28.41 -13.57
CA GLY A 105 -9.16 28.18 -14.71
C GLY A 105 -10.07 26.96 -14.50
N ALA A 106 -11.26 26.98 -15.13
CA ALA A 106 -12.29 25.95 -14.97
C ALA A 106 -11.78 24.51 -15.17
N TRP A 107 -10.95 24.29 -16.19
CA TRP A 107 -10.32 22.99 -16.45
C TRP A 107 -9.51 22.47 -15.27
N LYS A 108 -8.79 23.33 -14.55
CA LYS A 108 -7.96 22.94 -13.41
C LYS A 108 -8.82 22.53 -12.21
N ILE A 109 -9.97 23.18 -12.03
CA ILE A 109 -10.94 22.86 -10.98
C ILE A 109 -11.60 21.51 -11.28
N GLU A 110 -12.04 21.29 -12.52
CA GLU A 110 -12.65 20.04 -12.96
C GLU A 110 -11.66 18.87 -12.86
N ASN A 111 -10.44 19.05 -13.34
CA ASN A 111 -9.38 18.05 -13.24
C ASN A 111 -9.04 17.71 -11.78
N GLN A 112 -8.99 18.71 -10.88
CA GLN A 112 -8.78 18.43 -9.46
C GLN A 112 -9.94 17.60 -8.88
N LYS A 113 -11.19 17.92 -9.23
CA LYS A 113 -12.34 17.16 -8.77
C LYS A 113 -12.27 15.71 -9.22
N ALA A 114 -11.98 15.47 -10.50
CA ALA A 114 -11.79 14.12 -11.04
C ALA A 114 -10.70 13.35 -10.29
N LEU A 115 -9.53 13.97 -10.08
CA LEU A 115 -8.43 13.34 -9.33
C LEU A 115 -8.82 13.01 -7.88
N LEU A 116 -9.64 13.83 -7.23
CA LEU A 116 -10.12 13.57 -5.87
C LEU A 116 -11.13 12.42 -5.85
N ASP A 117 -12.04 12.36 -6.83
CA ASP A 117 -13.02 11.29 -6.97
C ASP A 117 -12.32 9.95 -7.25
N ASP A 118 -11.35 9.94 -8.19
CA ASP A 118 -10.51 8.78 -8.48
C ASP A 118 -9.66 8.35 -7.27
N SER A 119 -9.11 9.30 -6.52
CA SER A 119 -8.36 9.01 -5.30
C SER A 119 -9.23 8.36 -4.24
N LYS A 120 -10.47 8.85 -4.08
CA LYS A 120 -11.43 8.28 -3.13
C LYS A 120 -11.78 6.85 -3.51
N ASP A 121 -12.13 6.63 -4.78
CA ASP A 121 -12.44 5.31 -5.30
C ASP A 121 -11.25 4.34 -5.15
N LEU A 122 -10.04 4.79 -5.47
CA LEU A 122 -8.83 3.98 -5.30
C LEU A 122 -8.61 3.55 -3.85
N ILE A 123 -8.85 4.45 -2.88
CA ILE A 123 -8.69 4.16 -1.45
C ILE A 123 -9.78 3.20 -0.96
N GLU A 124 -11.01 3.38 -1.42
CA GLU A 124 -12.16 2.57 -0.99
C GLU A 124 -12.17 1.18 -1.62
N ASN A 125 -11.84 1.08 -2.91
CA ASN A 125 -12.02 -0.14 -3.71
C ASN A 125 -10.71 -0.83 -4.10
N GLY A 126 -9.56 -0.18 -3.86
CA GLY A 126 -8.26 -0.72 -4.26
C GLY A 126 -8.04 -0.72 -5.77
N PHE A 127 -7.05 -1.50 -6.22
CA PHE A 127 -6.73 -1.68 -7.63
C PHE A 127 -6.10 -3.05 -7.91
N ASP A 128 -6.16 -3.49 -9.16
CA ASP A 128 -5.65 -4.79 -9.58
C ASP A 128 -4.32 -4.65 -10.30
N MET A 129 -3.32 -5.43 -9.86
CA MET A 129 -1.99 -5.47 -10.45
C MET A 129 -1.76 -6.75 -11.24
N TYR A 130 -1.44 -6.61 -12.52
CA TYR A 130 -1.06 -7.72 -13.40
C TYR A 130 0.46 -7.76 -13.52
N PHE A 131 1.07 -8.79 -12.94
CA PHE A 131 2.50 -9.07 -13.00
C PHE A 131 2.82 -10.03 -14.15
N GLU A 132 4.02 -9.88 -14.71
CA GLU A 132 4.49 -10.75 -15.80
C GLU A 132 4.54 -12.22 -15.37
N GLY A 133 3.85 -13.07 -16.12
CA GLY A 133 3.82 -14.53 -15.88
C GLY A 133 2.92 -14.96 -14.71
N VAL A 134 2.10 -14.07 -14.15
CA VAL A 134 1.08 -14.40 -13.15
C VAL A 134 -0.29 -14.41 -13.82
N GLU A 135 -1.01 -15.53 -13.71
CA GLU A 135 -2.30 -15.71 -14.40
C GLU A 135 -3.42 -14.84 -13.81
N ASN A 136 -3.42 -14.65 -12.48
CA ASN A 136 -4.43 -13.88 -11.77
C ASN A 136 -3.87 -12.54 -11.30
N PRO A 137 -4.64 -11.44 -11.38
CA PRO A 137 -4.22 -10.17 -10.81
C PRO A 137 -4.13 -10.26 -9.29
N ILE A 138 -3.20 -9.49 -8.72
CA ILE A 138 -3.13 -9.28 -7.28
C ILE A 138 -3.99 -8.07 -6.93
N HIS A 139 -5.00 -8.27 -6.09
CA HIS A 139 -5.87 -7.19 -5.64
C HIS A 139 -5.22 -6.44 -4.49
N MET A 140 -4.92 -5.16 -4.73
CA MET A 140 -4.25 -4.28 -3.80
C MET A 140 -5.26 -3.41 -3.05
N VAL A 141 -5.34 -3.55 -1.73
CA VAL A 141 -6.24 -2.80 -0.85
C VAL A 141 -5.48 -1.80 0.01
N ALA A 142 -6.11 -0.67 0.33
CA ALA A 142 -5.48 0.35 1.17
C ALA A 142 -5.20 -0.19 2.58
N PHE A 143 -3.97 0.00 3.06
CA PHE A 143 -3.46 -0.58 4.31
C PHE A 143 -2.71 0.46 5.15
N ASP A 144 -3.21 1.68 5.22
CA ASP A 144 -2.55 2.81 5.87
C ASP A 144 -1.76 2.42 7.15
N LYS A 145 -0.46 2.81 7.23
CA LYS A 145 0.27 3.00 8.49
C LYS A 145 1.72 3.47 8.35
N SER A 146 1.90 4.79 8.32
CA SER A 146 2.88 5.44 9.20
C SER A 146 2.53 6.92 9.36
N GLY A 147 2.79 7.50 10.54
CA GLY A 147 2.63 8.95 10.76
C GLY A 147 3.52 9.85 9.88
N SER A 148 4.45 9.26 9.12
CA SER A 148 5.24 9.92 8.08
C SER A 148 4.54 9.96 6.72
N MET A 149 3.62 9.03 6.46
CA MET A 149 2.91 8.90 5.18
C MET A 149 1.77 9.91 5.02
N SER A 150 1.10 10.28 6.11
CA SER A 150 0.10 11.36 6.11
C SER A 150 0.68 12.74 5.79
N ARG A 151 1.99 12.95 6.03
CA ARG A 151 2.66 14.24 5.76
C ARG A 151 3.07 14.43 4.30
N ASN A 152 3.23 13.33 3.57
CA ASN A 152 3.71 13.32 2.19
C ASN A 152 2.65 12.84 1.19
N SER A 153 1.38 12.71 1.62
CA SER A 153 0.28 12.20 0.78
C SER A 153 0.60 10.83 0.15
N ARG A 154 1.21 9.94 0.93
CA ARG A 154 1.52 8.56 0.50
C ARG A 154 0.63 7.60 1.26
N ILE A 155 0.15 6.55 0.59
CA ILE A 155 -0.65 5.50 1.22
C ILE A 155 -0.07 4.15 0.81
N SER A 156 0.06 3.24 1.75
CA SER A 156 0.44 1.86 1.46
C SER A 156 -0.79 1.06 1.05
N PHE A 157 -0.61 0.24 0.02
CA PHE A 157 -1.54 -0.75 -0.46
C PHE A 157 -0.90 -2.12 -0.36
N ILE A 158 -1.70 -3.14 -0.04
CA ILE A 158 -1.21 -4.50 0.16
C ILE A 158 -2.10 -5.48 -0.57
N ASP A 159 -1.55 -6.66 -0.82
CA ASP A 159 -2.33 -7.80 -1.29
C ASP A 159 -3.43 -8.15 -0.26
N GLU A 160 -4.69 -8.16 -0.74
CA GLU A 160 -5.90 -8.44 0.05
C GLU A 160 -5.80 -9.75 0.84
N ASP A 161 -5.14 -10.77 0.27
CA ASP A 161 -4.99 -12.09 0.89
C ASP A 161 -4.27 -12.01 2.26
N PHE A 162 -3.44 -10.98 2.46
CA PHE A 162 -2.69 -10.78 3.71
C PHE A 162 -3.34 -9.77 4.65
N TYR A 163 -4.42 -9.10 4.25
CA TYR A 163 -5.01 -8.01 5.02
C TYR A 163 -5.42 -8.44 6.43
N GLU A 164 -6.19 -9.51 6.56
CA GLU A 164 -6.71 -9.98 7.85
C GLU A 164 -5.60 -10.46 8.80
N GLY A 165 -4.65 -11.24 8.29
CA GLY A 165 -3.53 -11.74 9.07
C GLY A 165 -2.64 -10.61 9.59
N LEU A 166 -2.33 -9.65 8.73
CA LEU A 166 -1.57 -8.46 9.12
C LEU A 166 -2.36 -7.58 10.08
N ASN A 167 -3.64 -7.33 9.82
CA ASN A 167 -4.49 -6.55 10.71
C ASN A 167 -4.53 -7.15 12.13
N THR A 168 -4.63 -8.48 12.22
CA THR A 168 -4.58 -9.25 13.47
C THR A 168 -3.23 -9.08 14.17
N ARG A 169 -2.11 -9.29 13.47
CA ARG A 169 -0.76 -9.10 14.06
C ARG A 169 -0.53 -7.68 14.56
N LEU A 170 -0.93 -6.69 13.76
CA LEU A 170 -0.76 -5.27 14.11
C LEU A 170 -1.66 -4.82 15.26
N ASN A 171 -2.78 -5.49 15.46
CA ASN A 171 -3.66 -5.29 16.60
C ASN A 171 -3.32 -6.20 17.80
N LEU A 172 -2.26 -7.02 17.72
CA LEU A 172 -1.92 -8.02 18.73
C LEU A 172 -3.10 -8.97 19.05
N GLY A 173 -3.91 -9.29 18.03
CA GLY A 173 -5.10 -10.12 18.18
C GLY A 173 -6.31 -9.41 18.79
N MET A 174 -6.24 -8.10 19.03
CA MET A 174 -7.38 -7.34 19.56
C MET A 174 -8.40 -7.00 18.48
N ASP A 175 -9.67 -7.26 18.78
CA ASP A 175 -10.81 -6.94 17.94
C ASP A 175 -11.37 -5.54 18.31
N PHE A 176 -11.00 -4.54 17.50
CA PHE A 176 -11.46 -3.17 17.67
C PHE A 176 -12.86 -2.91 17.08
N SER A 177 -13.45 -3.86 16.35
CA SER A 177 -14.80 -3.67 15.79
C SER A 177 -15.88 -3.55 16.87
N LYS A 178 -15.59 -4.10 18.06
CA LYS A 178 -16.50 -4.10 19.22
C LYS A 178 -16.21 -2.97 20.21
N ILE A 179 -15.22 -2.13 19.93
CA ILE A 179 -14.78 -1.07 20.83
C ILE A 179 -14.99 0.26 20.11
N PRO A 180 -15.67 1.24 20.71
CA PRO A 180 -15.73 2.59 20.15
C PRO A 180 -14.33 3.20 20.19
N VAL A 181 -13.65 3.21 19.05
CA VAL A 181 -12.28 3.73 18.93
C VAL A 181 -12.32 5.17 18.42
N ILE A 182 -11.54 6.04 19.06
CA ILE A 182 -11.20 7.34 18.49
C ILE A 182 -10.07 7.09 17.48
N GLU A 183 -10.29 7.37 16.19
CA GLU A 183 -9.34 7.07 15.11
C GLU A 183 -7.93 7.60 15.40
N SER A 184 -7.80 8.83 15.91
CA SER A 184 -6.50 9.39 16.28
C SER A 184 -5.77 8.59 17.36
N LYS A 185 -6.49 7.99 18.32
CA LYS A 185 -5.92 7.12 19.35
C LYS A 185 -5.60 5.73 18.81
N TYR A 186 -6.43 5.21 17.92
CA TYR A 186 -6.21 3.93 17.25
C TYR A 186 -4.91 3.92 16.46
N TYR A 187 -4.68 4.94 15.64
CA TYR A 187 -3.46 5.06 14.85
C TYR A 187 -2.23 5.37 15.71
N ALA A 188 -2.37 6.18 16.78
CA ALA A 188 -1.29 6.39 17.74
C ALA A 188 -0.87 5.09 18.44
N TYR A 189 -1.85 4.29 18.86
CA TYR A 189 -1.61 3.00 19.52
C TYR A 189 -0.92 1.99 18.59
N ARG A 190 -1.38 1.89 17.34
CA ARG A 190 -0.74 1.05 16.33
C ARG A 190 0.70 1.51 16.03
N GLY A 191 0.94 2.81 15.96
CA GLY A 191 2.28 3.39 15.82
C GLY A 191 3.20 3.05 17.02
N TYR A 192 2.68 3.09 18.24
CA TYR A 192 3.42 2.73 19.46
C TYR A 192 3.76 1.23 19.53
N ILE A 193 2.83 0.35 19.14
CA ILE A 193 3.10 -1.10 19.03
C ILE A 193 4.27 -1.37 18.09
N PHE A 194 4.37 -0.68 16.96
CA PHE A 194 5.51 -0.85 16.05
C PHE A 194 6.85 -0.51 16.71
N LEU A 195 6.89 0.55 17.52
CA LEU A 195 8.09 0.93 18.24
C LEU A 195 8.45 -0.13 19.29
N LEU A 196 7.46 -0.58 20.07
CA LEU A 196 7.64 -1.58 21.13
C LEU A 196 8.10 -2.93 20.58
N LEU A 197 7.50 -3.41 19.48
CA LEU A 197 7.88 -4.68 18.84
C LEU A 197 9.29 -4.61 18.21
N LYS A 198 9.71 -3.43 17.74
CA LYS A 198 11.10 -3.21 17.29
C LYS A 198 12.08 -3.35 18.45
N GLU A 199 11.79 -2.76 19.60
CA GLU A 199 12.65 -2.81 20.78
C GLU A 199 12.73 -4.21 21.39
N LEU A 200 11.60 -4.93 21.45
CA LEU A 200 11.55 -6.29 22.00
C LEU A 200 12.28 -7.31 21.12
N ASN A 201 12.28 -7.16 19.79
CA ASN A 201 13.03 -8.05 18.88
C ASN A 201 14.53 -7.72 18.77
N ILE A 202 15.01 -6.64 19.40
CA ILE A 202 16.45 -6.37 19.54
C ILE A 202 17.00 -7.01 20.85
N GLN A 203 16.14 -7.50 21.74
CA GLN A 203 16.53 -8.09 23.03
C GLN A 203 16.39 -9.63 23.12
N SER A 204 16.00 -10.32 22.05
CA SER A 204 15.99 -11.79 22.01
C SER A 204 17.03 -12.34 21.03
N LEU A 205 18.28 -12.36 21.50
CA LEU A 205 19.36 -13.25 21.08
C LEU A 205 19.86 -14.01 22.30
#